data_AF-A0A538JCI0-F1
#
_entry.id   AF-A0A538JCI0-F1
#
_cell.length_a   1.000
_cell.length_b   1.000
_cell.length_c   1.000
_cell.angle_alpha   90.00
_cell.angle_beta   90.00
_cell.angle_gamma   90.00
#
_symmetry.space_group_name_H-M   'P 1'
#
loop_
_entity.id
_entity.type
_entity.pdbx_description
1 polymer ?
#
loop_
_entity_poly.entity_id
_entity_poly.type
_entity_poly.pdbx_seq_one_letter_code
_entity_poly.pdbx_strand_id
1 'polypeptide(L)'
;MGGVASLPRDNGELVFDAPWQGRVLAMAVGLVQRLGLSWEDFRARLIDAIADHPDRPYYESWTAALEALVIDLDVAQARDLSERALHIEP
;
A
#
# COMPACT_ATOMS: atom_id res chain seq x y z
N MET A 1 -20.96 -6.10 0.89
CA MET A 1 -20.50 -7.49 0.69
C MET A 1 -18.98 -7.47 0.64
N GLY A 2 -18.35 -7.78 1.78
CA GLY A 2 -16.90 -7.65 1.96
C GLY A 2 -16.17 -8.85 1.37
N GLY A 3 -15.61 -8.69 0.17
CA GLY A 3 -14.64 -9.62 -0.36
C GLY A 3 -13.36 -9.48 0.44
N VAL A 4 -13.18 -10.33 1.45
CA VAL A 4 -11.90 -10.59 2.12
C VAL A 4 -10.84 -10.76 1.03
N ALA A 5 -10.05 -9.71 0.77
CA ALA A 5 -8.78 -9.84 0.07
C ALA A 5 -7.83 -10.52 1.06
N SER A 6 -8.21 -11.74 1.45
CA SER A 6 -7.33 -12.68 2.12
C SER A 6 -6.17 -12.82 1.17
N LEU A 7 -4.96 -12.56 1.67
CA LEU A 7 -3.72 -12.88 0.99
C LEU A 7 -3.88 -14.22 0.26
N PRO A 8 -3.45 -14.36 -1.00
CA PRO A 8 -3.59 -15.59 -1.75
C PRO A 8 -2.94 -16.70 -0.94
N ARG A 9 -3.80 -17.56 -0.39
CA ARG A 9 -3.45 -18.72 0.41
C ARG A 9 -3.85 -19.94 -0.40
N ASP A 10 -2.89 -20.77 -0.77
CA ASP A 10 -3.19 -22.11 -1.27
C ASP A 10 -3.24 -23.04 -0.05
N ASN A 11 -4.38 -23.68 0.18
CA ASN A 11 -4.59 -24.60 1.30
C ASN A 11 -4.19 -24.07 2.71
N GLY A 12 -4.23 -22.74 2.90
CA GLY A 12 -3.89 -22.09 4.17
C GLY A 12 -2.47 -21.51 4.25
N GLU A 13 -1.59 -21.82 3.30
CA GLU A 13 -0.23 -21.28 3.22
C GLU A 13 -0.13 -20.13 2.23
N LEU A 14 0.64 -19.11 2.56
CA LEU A 14 0.97 -18.03 1.62
C LEU A 14 1.83 -18.60 0.50
N VAL A 15 1.28 -18.65 -0.71
CA VAL A 15 2.02 -19.09 -1.89
C VAL A 15 2.59 -17.87 -2.59
N PHE A 16 3.90 -17.94 -2.82
CA PHE A 16 4.64 -17.01 -3.64
C PHE A 16 5.14 -17.75 -4.87
N ASP A 17 4.73 -17.29 -6.04
CA ASP A 17 5.22 -17.76 -7.34
C ASP A 17 6.68 -17.33 -7.57
N ALA A 18 7.12 -16.25 -6.92
CA ALA A 18 8.47 -15.75 -7.03
C ALA A 18 9.02 -15.18 -5.70
N PRO A 19 10.36 -15.23 -5.48
CA PRO A 19 10.99 -14.75 -4.25
C PRO A 19 10.79 -13.26 -3.93
N TRP A 20 10.39 -12.45 -4.92
CA TRP A 20 10.12 -11.03 -4.73
C TRP A 20 8.73 -10.77 -4.12
N GLN A 21 7.77 -11.68 -4.29
CA GLN A 21 6.40 -11.49 -3.81
C GLN A 21 6.34 -11.48 -2.28
N GLY A 22 7.11 -12.35 -1.62
CA GLY A 22 7.27 -12.32 -0.16
C GLY A 22 7.94 -11.04 0.35
N ARG A 23 8.86 -10.47 -0.44
CA ARG A 23 9.49 -9.18 -0.12
C ARG A 23 8.48 -8.04 -0.20
N VAL A 24 7.63 -8.02 -1.22
CA VAL A 24 6.55 -7.02 -1.38
C VAL A 24 5.57 -7.07 -0.20
N LEU A 25 5.16 -8.28 0.21
CA LEU A 25 4.32 -8.44 1.41
C LEU A 25 5.01 -7.90 2.67
N ALA A 26 6.27 -8.27 2.91
CA ALA A 26 7.02 -7.82 4.07
C ALA A 26 7.21 -6.29 4.07
N MET A 27 7.43 -5.68 2.91
CA MET A 27 7.51 -4.22 2.77
C MET A 27 6.16 -3.55 3.08
N ALA A 28 5.04 -4.07 2.59
CA ALA A 28 3.71 -3.55 2.91
C ALA A 28 3.42 -3.61 4.42
N VAL A 29 3.66 -4.76 5.04
CA VAL A 29 3.48 -4.94 6.49
C VAL A 29 4.41 -4.02 7.29
N GLY A 30 5.66 -3.87 6.86
CA GLY A 30 6.62 -2.98 7.51
C GLY A 30 6.22 -1.51 7.38
N LEU A 31 5.77 -1.08 6.21
CA LEU A 31 5.38 0.30 5.93
C LEU A 31 4.11 0.69 6.69
N VAL A 32 3.08 -0.17 6.65
CA VAL A 32 1.83 0.03 7.41
C VAL A 32 2.12 0.19 8.90
N GLN A 33 2.93 -0.69 9.49
CA GLN A 33 3.31 -0.60 10.91
C GLN A 33 4.14 0.64 11.23
N ARG A 34 5.14 0.99 10.39
CA ARG A 34 6.01 2.15 10.62
C ARG A 34 5.28 3.48 10.54
N LEU A 35 4.24 3.56 9.70
CA LEU A 35 3.44 4.76 9.51
C LEU A 35 2.23 4.82 10.45
N GLY A 36 2.00 3.77 11.26
CA GLY A 36 0.81 3.68 12.10
C GLY A 36 -0.50 3.59 11.32
N LEU A 37 -0.43 3.18 10.04
CA LEU A 37 -1.62 2.98 9.22
C LEU A 37 -2.33 1.69 9.64
N SER A 38 -3.64 1.64 9.41
CA SER A 38 -4.36 0.39 9.60
C SER A 38 -4.17 -0.49 8.37
N TRP A 39 -4.20 -1.81 8.59
CA TRP A 39 -4.16 -2.77 7.48
C TRP A 39 -5.31 -2.56 6.48
N GLU A 40 -6.45 -2.10 6.98
CA GLU A 40 -7.60 -1.75 6.15
C GLU A 40 -7.33 -0.57 5.19
N ASP A 41 -6.55 0.44 5.61
CA ASP A 41 -6.18 1.58 4.76
C ASP A 41 -5.29 1.15 3.59
N PHE A 42 -4.37 0.23 3.84
CA PHE A 42 -3.54 -0.37 2.79
C PHE A 42 -4.40 -1.25 1.87
N ARG A 43 -5.31 -2.04 2.44
CA ARG A 43 -6.19 -2.90 1.67
C ARG A 43 -7.12 -2.11 0.74
N ALA A 44 -7.63 -0.96 1.17
CA ALA A 44 -8.42 -0.08 0.32
C ALA A 44 -7.61 0.38 -0.91
N ARG A 45 -6.35 0.80 -0.71
CA ARG A 45 -5.43 1.18 -1.79
C ARG A 45 -5.12 0.02 -2.73
N LEU A 46 -4.97 -1.19 -2.20
CA LEU A 46 -4.80 -2.39 -3.02
C LEU A 46 -6.03 -2.68 -3.88
N ILE A 47 -7.24 -2.55 -3.32
CA ILE A 47 -8.47 -2.72 -4.08
C ILE A 47 -8.54 -1.71 -5.22
N ASP A 48 -8.18 -0.46 -4.97
CA ASP A 48 -8.13 0.60 -5.98
C ASP A 48 -7.12 0.26 -7.08
N ALA A 49 -5.91 -0.17 -6.72
CA ALA A 49 -4.87 -0.58 -7.68
C ALA A 49 -5.26 -1.79 -8.54
N ILE A 50 -6.08 -2.70 -8.00
CA ILE A 50 -6.65 -3.84 -8.76
C ILE A 50 -7.80 -3.35 -9.66
N ALA A 51 -8.64 -2.43 -9.18
CA ALA A 51 -9.76 -1.90 -9.95
C ALA A 51 -9.27 -1.06 -11.15
N ASP A 52 -8.18 -0.33 -10.98
CA ASP A 52 -7.52 0.47 -12.03
C ASP A 52 -6.97 -0.42 -13.16
N HIS A 53 -6.39 -1.58 -12.81
CA HIS A 53 -5.88 -2.56 -13.77
C HIS A 53 -6.26 -4.00 -13.38
N PRO A 54 -7.46 -4.47 -13.77
CA PRO A 54 -7.94 -5.79 -13.36
C PRO A 54 -7.16 -6.96 -13.96
N ASP A 55 -6.53 -6.76 -15.12
CA ASP A 55 -5.68 -7.77 -15.77
C ASP A 55 -4.26 -7.83 -15.18
N ARG A 56 -3.90 -6.90 -14.28
CA ARG A 56 -2.57 -6.87 -13.66
C ARG A 56 -2.42 -8.06 -12.70
N PRO A 57 -1.28 -8.77 -12.72
CA PRO A 57 -1.00 -9.82 -11.76
C PRO A 57 -1.12 -9.32 -10.32
N TYR A 58 -1.70 -10.14 -9.45
CA TYR A 58 -2.05 -9.75 -8.09
C TYR A 58 -0.90 -9.08 -7.31
N TYR A 59 0.29 -9.70 -7.26
CA TYR A 59 1.44 -9.13 -6.55
C TYR A 59 2.09 -7.92 -7.25
N GLU A 60 1.81 -7.69 -8.54
CA GLU A 60 2.16 -6.44 -9.19
C GLU A 60 1.20 -5.31 -8.74
N SER A 61 -0.09 -5.61 -8.56
CA SER A 61 -1.03 -4.65 -7.95
C SER A 61 -0.66 -4.29 -6.52
N TRP A 62 -0.04 -5.20 -5.76
CA TRP A 62 0.56 -4.88 -4.46
C TRP A 62 1.70 -3.88 -4.56
N THR A 63 2.55 -4.04 -5.57
CA THR A 63 3.68 -3.14 -5.81
C THR A 63 3.16 -1.75 -6.17
N ALA A 64 2.17 -1.66 -7.07
CA ALA A 64 1.54 -0.40 -7.43
C ALA A 64 0.86 0.29 -6.22
N ALA A 65 0.18 -0.48 -5.36
CA ALA A 65 -0.44 0.05 -4.14
C ALA A 65 0.60 0.58 -3.14
N LEU A 66 1.76 -0.09 -3.03
CA LEU A 66 2.90 0.37 -2.24
C LEU A 66 3.52 1.66 -2.79
N GLU A 67 3.71 1.74 -4.10
CA GLU A 67 4.22 2.94 -4.78
C GLU A 67 3.28 4.13 -4.57
N ALA A 68 1.98 3.92 -4.77
CA ALA A 68 0.96 4.93 -4.52
C ALA A 68 0.98 5.40 -3.05
N LEU A 69 1.14 4.47 -2.11
CA LEU A 69 1.25 4.81 -0.69
C LEU A 69 2.48 5.67 -0.38
N VAL A 70 3.64 5.34 -0.94
CA VAL A 70 4.87 6.15 -0.75
C VAL A 70 4.72 7.54 -1.35
N ILE A 71 4.13 7.65 -2.54
CA ILE A 71 3.88 8.93 -3.20
C ILE A 71 2.90 9.80 -2.40
N ASP A 72 1.81 9.21 -1.90
CA ASP A 72 0.81 9.90 -1.06
C ASP A 72 1.44 10.51 0.20
N LEU A 73 2.39 9.79 0.82
CA LEU A 73 3.12 10.26 2.00
C LEU A 73 4.11 11.38 1.67
N ASP A 74 4.84 11.28 0.56
CA ASP A 74 5.76 12.32 0.12
C ASP A 74 5.00 13.63 -0.16
N VAL A 75 3.86 13.52 -0.84
CA VAL A 75 2.96 14.65 -1.10
C VAL A 75 2.40 15.22 0.21
N ALA A 76 1.96 14.37 1.14
CA ALA A 76 1.45 14.83 2.44
C ALA A 76 2.53 15.58 3.25
N GLN A 77 3.77 15.08 3.25
CA GLN A 77 4.89 15.74 3.92
C GLN A 77 5.26 17.08 3.27
N ALA A 78 5.26 17.16 1.94
CA ALA A 78 5.51 18.42 1.22
C ALA A 78 4.44 19.49 1.53
N ARG A 79 3.18 19.07 1.70
CA ARG A 79 2.08 19.96 2.08
C ARG A 79 2.21 20.49 3.51
N ASP A 80 2.50 19.62 4.50
CA ASP A 80 2.74 20.05 5.89
C ASP A 80 3.85 21.12 5.97
N LEU A 81 4.97 20.88 5.28
CA LEU A 81 6.07 21.82 5.24
C LEU A 81 5.67 23.17 4.62
N SER A 82 4.86 23.14 3.55
CA SER A 82 4.37 24.35 2.87
C SER A 82 3.41 25.13 3.77
N GLU A 83 2.49 24.45 4.46
CA GLU A 83 1.52 25.08 5.38
C GLU A 83 2.22 25.69 6.59
N ARG A 84 3.24 25.02 7.14
CA ARG A 84 4.06 25.57 8.23
C ARG A 84 4.91 26.74 7.77
N ALA A 85 5.47 26.69 6.57
CA ALA A 85 6.21 27.82 6.00
C ALA A 85 5.31 29.05 5.80
N LEU A 86 4.04 28.86 5.42
CA LEU A 86 3.05 29.94 5.29
C LEU A 86 2.53 30.46 6.64
N HIS A 87 2.58 29.66 7.71
CA HIS A 87 2.22 30.10 9.07
C HIS A 87 3.36 30.89 9.74
N ILE A 88 4.59 30.76 9.25
CA ILE A 88 5.75 31.53 9.71
C ILE A 88 5.83 32.80 8.85
N GLU A 89 4.89 33.73 9.05
CA GLU A 89 5.01 35.12 8.59
C GLU A 89 5.06 36.05 9.84
N PRO A 90 5.87 37.12 9.82
CA PRO A 90 6.39 37.85 10.99
C PRO A 90 5.41 38.74 11.76
#